data_AF-A0A9X2VLC7-F1
#
_entry.id   AF-A0A9X2VLC7-F1
#
_cell.length_a   1.000
_cell.length_b   1.000
_cell.length_c   1.000
_cell.angle_alpha   90.00
_cell.angle_beta   90.00
_cell.angle_gamma   90.00
#
_symmetry.space_group_name_H-M   'P 1'
#
loop_
_entity.id
_entity.type
_entity.pdbx_description
1 polymer ?
#
loop_
_entity_poly.entity_id
_entity_poly.type
_entity_poly.pdbx_seq_one_letter_code
_entity_poly.pdbx_strand_id
1 'polypeptide(L)'
;MDVGLGVLLDAARLPGARLTDLAVRAEQRGLDLVVVGGVQGGLDPLTVAAWVAGATSRILVGVADAGVPPAPDTGDPEQPFPFVVDKSLDGLGLLSGDRLLRGPGAWSVAVDSTIDAVKAAAGAGVPVVVAVRTVHDVDRVVELRVVDHARRPASVRARRMPGIDYEGVPDVLAAGVVEPGDSAYRSVASTYMRGGAPGLVLRATTVEEVAAAITFARRHTDLPLGVRSGGHGFSGRSTNHGGLVVDVGGMDGVEVIDPDRRLVRVGPGASWKRVATALRPYGWAIGSGDAGGVGVGGLATAGGIGFLSRKQGLTIDRVRAVELVLADGSPIRASDDENPDLFWALRGAGANFGVATAFEIEAEPIGDVGWASLALVVDDVAEALEHYGRVASEAPRDTTLFMMIGPPRGGRSVMQLYGVVDNADPDTIISRLTPFARIGPIVQQSVTVSAYADVMDMTDTGPGGHQGVGEPVARSTLFREFTPEVARLAADAVASGGVGILSVRQMGGAIADVPEGATAFSHRDAGFAVAVLGSNARRVDAAWDPVRGLGIGSYLSFETDQSPERLGDAFPPPVLDRLRELKRRYDPGFLFRDNFPIDPRPADARLEETAR
;
A
#
# COMPACT_ATOMS: atom_id res chain seq x y z
N MET A 1 -14.39 7.87 -35.91
CA MET A 1 -14.83 8.91 -34.96
C MET A 1 -14.40 8.49 -33.59
N ASP A 2 -13.71 9.38 -32.89
CA ASP A 2 -13.15 9.16 -31.56
C ASP A 2 -14.16 9.61 -30.49
N VAL A 3 -15.21 8.80 -30.30
CA VAL A 3 -16.36 9.14 -29.45
C VAL A 3 -16.76 7.88 -28.71
N GLY A 4 -16.84 7.93 -27.37
CA GLY A 4 -17.33 6.80 -26.58
C GLY A 4 -18.74 6.43 -27.03
N LEU A 5 -19.03 5.16 -27.22
CA LEU A 5 -20.30 4.70 -27.78
C LEU A 5 -21.06 3.86 -26.76
N GLY A 6 -22.34 4.15 -26.58
CA GLY A 6 -23.18 3.47 -25.60
C GLY A 6 -24.60 3.22 -26.08
N VAL A 7 -25.38 2.61 -25.20
CA VAL A 7 -26.80 2.32 -25.46
C VAL A 7 -27.69 3.07 -24.48
N LEU A 8 -28.82 3.55 -24.97
CA LEU A 8 -29.90 4.11 -24.17
C LEU A 8 -31.01 3.07 -24.03
N LEU A 9 -31.30 2.69 -22.79
CA LEU A 9 -32.32 1.73 -22.40
C LEU A 9 -33.55 2.47 -21.85
N ASP A 10 -34.70 2.26 -22.49
CA ASP A 10 -35.98 2.87 -22.11
C ASP A 10 -36.75 1.93 -21.17
N ALA A 11 -36.71 2.25 -19.86
CA ALA A 11 -37.36 1.49 -18.80
C ALA A 11 -38.89 1.53 -18.86
N ALA A 12 -39.47 2.50 -19.57
CA ALA A 12 -40.91 2.58 -19.78
C ALA A 12 -41.41 1.60 -20.85
N ARG A 13 -40.51 1.08 -21.70
CA ARG A 13 -40.88 0.28 -22.88
C ARG A 13 -40.36 -1.16 -22.88
N LEU A 14 -39.48 -1.51 -21.94
CA LEU A 14 -38.85 -2.83 -21.88
C LEU A 14 -39.01 -3.45 -20.48
N PRO A 15 -39.24 -4.77 -20.38
CA PRO A 15 -39.28 -5.45 -19.09
C PRO A 15 -37.88 -5.54 -18.47
N GLY A 16 -37.82 -5.58 -17.14
CA GLY A 16 -36.60 -5.62 -16.32
C GLY A 16 -35.51 -6.57 -16.80
N ALA A 17 -35.85 -7.85 -16.98
CA ALA A 17 -34.89 -8.88 -17.43
C ALA A 17 -34.25 -8.57 -18.79
N ARG A 18 -35.02 -7.94 -19.70
CA ARG A 18 -34.52 -7.56 -21.01
C ARG A 18 -33.57 -6.37 -20.95
N LEU A 19 -33.78 -5.44 -20.01
CA LEU A 19 -32.89 -4.31 -19.80
C LEU A 19 -31.50 -4.78 -19.35
N THR A 20 -31.44 -5.74 -18.42
CA THR A 20 -30.18 -6.34 -17.96
C THR A 20 -29.48 -7.13 -19.06
N ASP A 21 -30.21 -7.92 -19.86
CA ASP A 21 -29.63 -8.69 -20.96
C ASP A 21 -28.97 -7.81 -22.02
N LEU A 22 -29.61 -6.69 -22.37
CA LEU A 22 -29.06 -5.71 -23.31
C LEU A 22 -27.82 -5.02 -22.76
N ALA A 23 -27.80 -4.69 -21.46
CA ALA A 23 -26.64 -4.10 -20.81
C ALA A 23 -25.44 -5.06 -20.74
N VAL A 24 -25.69 -6.33 -20.39
CA VAL A 24 -24.67 -7.38 -20.40
C VAL A 24 -24.11 -7.59 -21.81
N ARG A 25 -24.98 -7.61 -22.83
CA ARG A 25 -24.53 -7.70 -24.22
C ARG A 25 -23.68 -6.50 -24.62
N ALA A 26 -24.09 -5.28 -24.26
CA ALA A 26 -23.33 -4.07 -24.55
C ALA A 26 -21.92 -4.13 -23.94
N GLU A 27 -21.80 -4.58 -22.69
CA GLU A 27 -20.51 -4.81 -22.03
C GLU A 27 -19.66 -5.87 -22.72
N GLN A 28 -20.26 -7.02 -23.06
CA GLN A 28 -19.56 -8.12 -23.75
C GLN A 28 -19.04 -7.71 -25.13
N ARG A 29 -19.76 -6.83 -25.82
CA ARG A 29 -19.37 -6.29 -27.13
C ARG A 29 -18.49 -5.03 -27.02
N GLY A 30 -18.15 -4.61 -25.81
CA GLY A 30 -17.17 -3.56 -25.53
C GLY A 30 -17.67 -2.14 -25.74
N LEU A 31 -18.98 -1.89 -25.61
CA LEU A 31 -19.52 -0.53 -25.53
C LEU A 31 -19.15 0.12 -24.19
N ASP A 32 -19.07 1.45 -24.20
CA ASP A 32 -18.48 2.22 -23.10
C ASP A 32 -19.51 2.62 -22.02
N LEU A 33 -20.79 2.71 -22.38
CA LEU A 33 -21.84 3.28 -21.55
C LEU A 33 -23.21 2.63 -21.77
N VAL A 34 -23.95 2.42 -20.67
CA VAL A 34 -25.39 2.15 -20.65
C VAL A 34 -26.06 3.31 -19.93
N VAL A 35 -26.95 4.03 -20.61
CA VAL A 35 -27.83 5.03 -19.98
C VAL A 35 -29.22 4.43 -19.84
N VAL A 36 -29.82 4.59 -18.68
CA VAL A 36 -31.20 4.17 -18.40
C VAL A 36 -32.08 5.41 -18.31
N GLY A 37 -33.23 5.43 -19.00
CA GLY A 37 -34.20 6.53 -18.92
C GLY A 37 -35.66 6.06 -19.01
N GLY A 38 -36.59 7.03 -18.96
CA GLY A 38 -38.03 6.83 -19.20
C GLY A 38 -38.90 7.02 -17.94
N VAL A 39 -40.01 7.77 -18.06
CA VAL A 39 -41.07 7.87 -17.04
C VAL A 39 -42.47 7.96 -17.68
N GLN A 40 -43.21 6.85 -17.65
CA GLN A 40 -44.65 6.73 -17.32
C GLN A 40 -45.06 5.25 -17.47
N GLY A 41 -45.51 4.63 -16.36
CA GLY A 41 -46.04 3.25 -16.34
C GLY A 41 -45.02 2.10 -16.30
N GLY A 42 -43.71 2.39 -16.23
CA GLY A 42 -42.61 1.40 -16.16
C GLY A 42 -41.80 1.47 -14.85
N LEU A 43 -40.70 0.70 -14.77
CA LEU A 43 -39.80 0.71 -13.61
C LEU A 43 -39.00 2.02 -13.51
N ASP A 44 -38.75 2.47 -12.30
CA ASP A 44 -37.91 3.65 -12.02
C ASP A 44 -36.47 3.48 -12.59
N PRO A 45 -35.92 4.49 -13.30
CA PRO A 45 -34.59 4.44 -13.88
C PRO A 45 -33.46 4.17 -12.88
N LEU A 46 -33.56 4.64 -11.62
CA LEU A 46 -32.54 4.36 -10.59
C LEU A 46 -32.52 2.88 -10.20
N THR A 47 -33.70 2.27 -10.07
CA THR A 47 -33.87 0.84 -9.79
C THR A 47 -33.27 0.00 -10.91
N VAL A 48 -33.56 0.33 -12.17
CA VAL A 48 -33.02 -0.38 -13.33
C VAL A 48 -31.50 -0.16 -13.44
N ALA A 49 -31.00 1.04 -13.15
CA ALA A 49 -29.56 1.30 -13.11
C ALA A 49 -28.85 0.48 -12.03
N ALA A 50 -29.47 0.25 -10.87
CA ALA A 50 -28.94 -0.64 -9.84
C ALA A 50 -28.87 -2.10 -10.31
N TRP A 51 -29.88 -2.57 -11.06
CA TRP A 51 -29.87 -3.91 -11.65
C TRP A 51 -28.80 -4.05 -12.72
N VAL A 52 -28.68 -3.05 -13.60
CA VAL A 52 -27.61 -2.98 -14.61
C VAL A 52 -26.26 -2.99 -13.92
N ALA A 53 -26.06 -2.19 -12.87
CA ALA A 53 -24.82 -2.15 -12.10
C ALA A 53 -24.51 -3.50 -11.45
N GLY A 54 -25.50 -4.24 -10.95
CA GLY A 54 -25.30 -5.58 -10.40
C GLY A 54 -25.04 -6.67 -11.44
N ALA A 55 -25.58 -6.52 -12.66
CA ALA A 55 -25.43 -7.49 -13.75
C ALA A 55 -24.18 -7.26 -14.62
N THR A 56 -23.53 -6.10 -14.49
CA THR A 56 -22.38 -5.69 -15.30
C THR A 56 -21.18 -5.38 -14.43
N SER A 57 -19.98 -5.52 -14.98
CA SER A 57 -18.72 -5.46 -14.22
C SER A 57 -17.80 -4.30 -14.62
N ARG A 58 -17.94 -3.79 -15.84
CA ARG A 58 -17.00 -2.88 -16.50
C ARG A 58 -17.68 -1.68 -17.17
N ILE A 59 -18.88 -1.85 -17.72
CA ILE A 59 -19.57 -0.78 -18.47
C ILE A 59 -20.04 0.33 -17.54
N LEU A 60 -19.96 1.58 -18.02
CA LEU A 60 -20.46 2.73 -17.29
C LEU A 60 -21.99 2.70 -17.23
N VAL A 61 -22.55 3.22 -16.14
CA VAL A 61 -23.99 3.30 -15.90
C VAL A 61 -24.38 4.75 -15.72
N GLY A 62 -25.22 5.27 -16.61
CA GLY A 62 -25.81 6.60 -16.53
C GLY A 62 -27.33 6.52 -16.31
N VAL A 63 -27.90 7.56 -15.72
CA VAL A 63 -29.35 7.69 -15.51
C VAL A 63 -29.82 8.98 -16.17
N ALA A 64 -30.60 8.88 -17.25
CA ALA A 64 -31.24 10.01 -17.89
C ALA A 64 -32.24 10.66 -16.93
N ASP A 65 -32.26 12.00 -16.91
CA ASP A 65 -33.06 12.85 -16.02
C ASP A 65 -32.68 12.86 -14.53
N ALA A 66 -31.48 12.41 -14.14
CA ALA A 66 -30.93 12.65 -12.79
C ALA A 66 -30.42 14.10 -12.59
N GLY A 67 -30.99 15.08 -13.31
CA GLY A 67 -30.81 16.51 -13.04
C GLY A 67 -31.69 16.92 -11.87
N VAL A 68 -31.16 17.80 -11.01
CA VAL A 68 -31.80 18.41 -9.82
C VAL A 68 -33.33 18.26 -9.82
N PRO A 69 -33.94 17.57 -8.82
CA PRO A 69 -35.38 17.42 -8.79
C PRO A 69 -36.03 18.82 -8.86
N PRO A 70 -37.10 19.02 -9.66
CA PRO A 70 -37.82 20.28 -9.64
C PRO A 70 -38.22 20.59 -8.20
N ALA A 71 -38.32 21.89 -7.85
CA ALA A 71 -38.80 22.30 -6.55
C ALA A 71 -40.09 21.51 -6.21
N PRO A 72 -40.21 20.95 -4.99
CA PRO A 72 -41.29 20.03 -4.67
C PRO A 72 -42.63 20.71 -4.90
N ASP A 73 -43.47 20.12 -5.75
CA ASP A 73 -44.88 20.44 -5.81
C ASP A 73 -45.55 19.69 -4.65
N THR A 74 -45.78 20.41 -3.55
CA THR A 74 -46.44 19.87 -2.36
C THR A 74 -47.88 19.40 -2.62
N GLY A 75 -48.42 19.63 -3.82
CA GLY A 75 -49.73 19.15 -4.27
C GLY A 75 -49.71 17.81 -5.03
N ASP A 76 -48.53 17.29 -5.42
CA ASP A 76 -48.41 16.02 -6.16
C ASP A 76 -47.91 14.88 -5.24
N PRO A 77 -48.78 13.96 -4.79
CA PRO A 77 -48.40 12.85 -3.92
C PRO A 77 -47.50 11.80 -4.60
N GLU A 78 -47.32 11.85 -5.92
CA GLU A 78 -46.48 10.92 -6.68
C GLU A 78 -45.04 11.43 -6.90
N GLN A 79 -44.74 12.67 -6.51
CA GLN A 79 -43.40 13.25 -6.69
C GLN A 79 -42.41 12.74 -5.62
N PRO A 80 -41.21 12.23 -6.00
CA PRO A 80 -40.22 11.74 -5.03
C PRO A 80 -39.57 12.88 -4.25
N PHE A 81 -39.42 12.71 -2.93
CA PHE A 81 -38.72 13.66 -2.08
C PHE A 81 -37.21 13.71 -2.41
N PRO A 82 -36.59 14.90 -2.49
CA PRO A 82 -35.17 15.05 -2.87
C PRO A 82 -34.18 14.18 -2.07
N PHE A 83 -34.36 14.04 -0.76
CA PHE A 83 -33.46 13.23 0.08
C PHE A 83 -33.49 11.73 -0.26
N VAL A 84 -34.61 11.21 -0.78
CA VAL A 84 -34.76 9.80 -1.18
C VAL A 84 -33.99 9.54 -2.47
N VAL A 85 -33.99 10.52 -3.37
CA VAL A 85 -33.21 10.49 -4.62
C VAL A 85 -31.71 10.50 -4.29
N ASP A 86 -31.27 11.38 -3.40
CA ASP A 86 -29.86 11.44 -2.96
C ASP A 86 -29.40 10.10 -2.34
N LYS A 87 -30.19 9.55 -1.41
CA LYS A 87 -29.87 8.27 -0.78
C LYS A 87 -29.85 7.09 -1.76
N SER A 88 -30.73 7.10 -2.74
CA SER A 88 -30.76 6.09 -3.81
C SER A 88 -29.54 6.21 -4.73
N LEU A 89 -29.11 7.43 -5.04
CA LEU A 89 -27.88 7.70 -5.79
C LEU A 89 -26.62 7.29 -5.03
N ASP A 90 -26.58 7.46 -3.72
CA ASP A 90 -25.50 6.98 -2.86
C ASP A 90 -25.44 5.44 -2.81
N GLY A 91 -26.60 4.79 -2.66
CA GLY A 91 -26.71 3.34 -2.74
C GLY A 91 -26.28 2.79 -4.10
N LEU A 92 -26.68 3.45 -5.20
CA LEU A 92 -26.22 3.11 -6.55
C LEU A 92 -24.71 3.33 -6.69
N GLY A 93 -24.16 4.39 -6.10
CA GLY A 93 -22.71 4.66 -6.08
C GLY A 93 -21.92 3.54 -5.41
N LEU A 94 -22.44 2.94 -4.32
CA LEU A 94 -21.82 1.78 -3.68
C LEU A 94 -21.82 0.53 -4.58
N LEU A 95 -22.90 0.29 -5.34
CA LEU A 95 -23.05 -0.88 -6.22
C LEU A 95 -22.28 -0.76 -7.54
N SER A 96 -22.30 0.44 -8.13
CA SER A 96 -21.63 0.71 -9.41
C SER A 96 -20.16 1.13 -9.24
N GLY A 97 -19.77 1.56 -8.04
CA GLY A 97 -18.44 2.10 -7.77
C GLY A 97 -18.14 3.29 -8.66
N ASP A 98 -16.95 3.30 -9.27
CA ASP A 98 -16.52 4.33 -10.21
C ASP A 98 -17.29 4.34 -11.54
N ARG A 99 -18.21 3.39 -11.78
CA ARG A 99 -18.91 3.27 -13.07
C ARG A 99 -20.11 4.21 -13.21
N LEU A 100 -20.55 4.87 -12.15
CA LEU A 100 -21.68 5.80 -12.21
C LEU A 100 -21.28 7.11 -12.89
N LEU A 101 -21.93 7.45 -14.01
CA LEU A 101 -21.83 8.78 -14.63
C LEU A 101 -23.00 9.66 -14.16
N ARG A 102 -22.68 10.84 -13.63
CA ARG A 102 -23.66 11.83 -13.14
C ARG A 102 -23.59 13.14 -13.95
N GLY A 103 -24.73 13.81 -14.10
CA GLY A 103 -24.81 15.22 -14.51
C GLY A 103 -25.33 15.49 -15.93
N PRO A 104 -25.96 16.66 -16.17
CA PRO A 104 -26.36 17.09 -17.51
C PRO A 104 -25.13 17.29 -18.39
N GLY A 105 -25.15 16.72 -19.60
CA GLY A 105 -24.03 16.80 -20.54
C GLY A 105 -22.97 15.71 -20.40
N ALA A 106 -23.17 14.70 -19.53
CA ALA A 106 -22.25 13.55 -19.42
C ALA A 106 -22.29 12.61 -20.64
N TRP A 107 -23.31 12.72 -21.49
CA TRP A 107 -23.45 12.03 -22.78
C TRP A 107 -24.38 12.83 -23.70
N SER A 108 -24.41 12.46 -24.98
CA SER A 108 -25.40 12.94 -25.95
C SER A 108 -26.19 11.77 -26.54
N VAL A 109 -27.40 12.03 -27.04
CA VAL A 109 -28.28 10.99 -27.59
C VAL A 109 -28.32 11.15 -29.11
N ALA A 110 -27.96 10.11 -29.85
CA ALA A 110 -28.13 10.10 -31.31
C ALA A 110 -29.60 9.87 -31.68
N VAL A 111 -30.05 10.55 -32.74
CA VAL A 111 -31.43 10.45 -33.22
C VAL A 111 -31.76 9.06 -33.80
N ASP A 112 -30.75 8.35 -34.31
CA ASP A 112 -30.85 6.97 -34.78
C ASP A 112 -29.47 6.26 -34.74
N SER A 113 -29.43 5.01 -35.23
CA SER A 113 -28.22 4.16 -35.29
C SER A 113 -27.44 4.28 -36.60
N THR A 114 -27.54 5.42 -37.31
CA THR A 114 -26.70 5.70 -38.48
C THR A 114 -25.39 6.39 -38.08
N ILE A 115 -24.34 6.18 -38.88
CA ILE A 115 -23.04 6.83 -38.66
C ILE A 115 -23.18 8.36 -38.66
N ASP A 116 -24.06 8.93 -39.49
CA ASP A 116 -24.21 10.38 -39.59
C ASP A 116 -25.00 10.98 -38.42
N ALA A 117 -25.97 10.27 -37.86
CA ALA A 117 -26.64 10.67 -36.62
C ALA A 117 -25.68 10.62 -35.42
N VAL A 118 -24.85 9.57 -35.33
CA VAL A 118 -23.81 9.49 -34.30
C VAL A 118 -22.78 10.62 -34.47
N LYS A 119 -22.38 10.96 -35.71
CA LYS A 119 -21.53 12.13 -36.01
C LYS A 119 -22.14 13.43 -35.53
N ALA A 120 -23.42 13.63 -35.79
CA ALA A 120 -24.12 14.85 -35.40
C ALA A 120 -24.26 14.97 -33.88
N ALA A 121 -24.42 13.84 -33.17
CA ALA A 121 -24.52 13.81 -31.71
C ALA A 121 -23.16 13.89 -31.00
N ALA A 122 -22.06 13.57 -31.69
CA ALA A 122 -20.68 13.55 -31.19
C ALA A 122 -20.07 14.95 -30.91
N GLY A 123 -20.78 15.83 -30.21
CA GLY A 123 -20.24 17.11 -29.74
C GLY A 123 -19.25 16.97 -28.59
N ALA A 124 -18.46 18.02 -28.32
CA ALA A 124 -17.65 18.31 -27.12
C ALA A 124 -16.96 17.15 -26.35
N GLY A 125 -16.64 16.02 -26.99
CA GLY A 125 -15.88 14.92 -26.36
C GLY A 125 -16.65 14.05 -25.36
N VAL A 126 -17.98 14.07 -25.39
CA VAL A 126 -18.84 13.25 -24.51
C VAL A 126 -19.28 11.96 -25.23
N PRO A 127 -19.53 10.84 -24.51
CA PRO A 127 -20.06 9.63 -25.11
C PRO A 127 -21.42 9.85 -25.82
N VAL A 128 -21.63 9.17 -26.94
CA VAL A 128 -22.91 9.15 -27.67
C VAL A 128 -23.64 7.85 -27.34
N VAL A 129 -24.89 7.96 -26.90
CA VAL A 129 -25.77 6.80 -26.68
C VAL A 129 -26.83 6.71 -27.77
N VAL A 130 -27.12 5.47 -28.18
CA VAL A 130 -28.14 5.16 -29.18
C VAL A 130 -29.25 4.34 -28.51
N ALA A 131 -30.51 4.70 -28.72
CA ALA A 131 -31.63 3.93 -28.18
C ALA A 131 -31.71 2.53 -28.79
N VAL A 132 -31.81 1.50 -27.94
CA VAL A 132 -31.88 0.09 -28.37
C VAL A 132 -33.08 -0.62 -27.76
N ARG A 133 -33.63 -1.63 -28.48
CA ARG A 133 -34.77 -2.45 -28.01
C ARG A 133 -34.47 -3.95 -28.07
N THR A 134 -33.50 -4.35 -28.86
CA THR A 134 -33.15 -5.74 -29.15
C THR A 134 -31.63 -5.93 -29.08
N VAL A 135 -31.20 -7.19 -28.93
CA VAL A 135 -29.78 -7.57 -29.02
C VAL A 135 -29.19 -7.18 -30.38
N HIS A 136 -29.99 -7.25 -31.44
CA HIS A 136 -29.57 -6.84 -32.79
C HIS A 136 -29.29 -5.34 -32.87
N ASP A 137 -30.05 -4.50 -32.15
CA ASP A 137 -29.78 -3.06 -32.09
C ASP A 137 -28.44 -2.77 -31.40
N VAL A 138 -28.10 -3.52 -30.34
CA VAL A 138 -26.80 -3.43 -29.66
C VAL A 138 -25.67 -3.80 -30.62
N ASP A 139 -25.82 -4.90 -31.35
CA ASP A 139 -24.80 -5.35 -32.31
C ASP A 139 -24.61 -4.33 -33.45
N ARG A 140 -25.68 -3.67 -33.92
CA ARG A 140 -25.58 -2.56 -34.89
C ARG A 140 -24.85 -1.34 -34.34
N VAL A 141 -25.06 -1.00 -33.07
CA VAL A 141 -24.34 0.10 -32.41
C VAL A 141 -22.84 -0.21 -32.35
N VAL A 142 -22.47 -1.46 -32.07
CA VAL A 142 -21.07 -1.92 -32.05
C VAL A 142 -20.40 -1.76 -33.41
N GLU A 143 -21.11 -2.01 -34.51
CA GLU A 143 -20.60 -1.87 -35.88
C GLU A 143 -20.25 -0.40 -36.25
N LEU A 144 -20.76 0.59 -35.52
CA LEU A 144 -20.45 2.01 -35.74
C LEU A 144 -19.09 2.43 -35.17
N ARG A 145 -18.39 1.55 -34.43
CA ARG A 145 -17.12 1.85 -33.79
C ARG A 145 -15.99 1.90 -34.83
N VAL A 146 -15.47 3.10 -35.08
CA VAL A 146 -14.20 3.26 -35.80
C VAL A 146 -13.09 3.18 -34.75
N VAL A 147 -12.44 2.03 -34.70
CA VAL A 147 -11.50 1.69 -33.65
C VAL A 147 -10.14 2.34 -33.91
N ASP A 148 -9.77 3.31 -33.07
CA ASP A 148 -8.37 3.62 -32.79
C ASP A 148 -8.06 3.09 -31.39
N HIS A 149 -7.34 1.97 -31.32
CA HIS A 149 -6.98 1.31 -30.06
C HIS A 149 -5.96 2.11 -29.24
N ALA A 150 -5.44 3.23 -29.75
CA ALA A 150 -4.42 4.03 -29.07
C ALA A 150 -4.99 5.06 -28.08
N ARG A 151 -6.28 5.43 -28.14
CA ARG A 151 -6.85 6.50 -27.30
C ARG A 151 -7.63 5.99 -26.09
N ARG A 152 -7.31 6.54 -24.91
CA ARG A 152 -7.97 6.26 -23.64
C ARG A 152 -9.46 6.67 -23.67
N PRO A 153 -10.37 5.92 -23.01
CA PRO A 153 -11.80 6.26 -22.97
C PRO A 153 -12.05 7.68 -22.45
N ALA A 154 -13.06 8.37 -22.98
CA ALA A 154 -13.41 9.74 -22.58
C ALA A 154 -13.68 9.88 -21.07
N SER A 155 -14.24 8.84 -20.44
CA SER A 155 -14.49 8.78 -19.00
C SER A 155 -13.23 8.78 -18.14
N VAL A 156 -12.17 8.10 -18.59
CA VAL A 156 -10.85 8.09 -17.96
C VAL A 156 -10.18 9.44 -18.17
N ARG A 157 -10.22 9.96 -19.41
CA ARG A 157 -9.68 11.28 -19.75
C ARG A 157 -10.31 12.42 -18.95
N ALA A 158 -11.61 12.34 -18.66
CA ALA A 158 -12.32 13.35 -17.86
C ALA A 158 -11.88 13.38 -16.38
N ARG A 159 -11.20 12.35 -15.90
CA ARG A 159 -10.68 12.24 -14.52
C ARG A 159 -9.19 12.55 -14.42
N ARG A 160 -8.54 12.93 -15.52
CA ARG A 160 -7.12 13.32 -15.55
C ARG A 160 -6.86 14.54 -14.69
N MET A 161 -5.70 14.56 -14.04
CA MET A 161 -5.29 15.64 -13.16
C MET A 161 -4.53 16.73 -13.93
N PRO A 162 -4.79 18.02 -13.65
CA PRO A 162 -3.99 19.10 -14.18
C PRO A 162 -2.51 18.92 -13.82
N GLY A 163 -1.61 19.32 -14.72
CA GLY A 163 -0.17 19.28 -14.48
C GLY A 163 0.53 17.99 -14.92
N ILE A 164 -0.20 16.91 -15.23
CA ILE A 164 0.40 15.67 -15.76
C ILE A 164 0.32 15.65 -17.30
N ASP A 165 1.45 15.41 -17.95
CA ASP A 165 1.55 15.19 -19.39
C ASP A 165 1.18 13.75 -19.78
N TYR A 166 -0.12 13.43 -19.75
CA TYR A 166 -0.62 12.09 -20.08
C TYR A 166 -0.29 11.64 -21.52
N GLU A 167 -0.19 12.58 -22.46
CA GLU A 167 0.08 12.26 -23.86
C GLU A 167 1.58 12.08 -24.13
N GLY A 168 2.45 12.65 -23.27
CA GLY A 168 3.89 12.48 -23.33
C GLY A 168 4.43 11.25 -22.60
N VAL A 169 3.55 10.35 -22.12
CA VAL A 169 3.97 9.07 -21.54
C VAL A 169 4.65 8.23 -22.61
N PRO A 170 5.90 7.76 -22.40
CA PRO A 170 6.62 6.94 -23.36
C PRO A 170 5.87 5.66 -23.76
N ASP A 171 5.93 5.28 -25.04
CA ASP A 171 5.27 4.07 -25.56
C ASP A 171 5.67 2.78 -24.81
N VAL A 172 6.92 2.70 -24.35
CA VAL A 172 7.41 1.57 -23.55
C VAL A 172 6.64 1.38 -22.25
N LEU A 173 6.01 2.43 -21.71
CA LEU A 173 5.18 2.37 -20.49
C LEU A 173 3.70 2.12 -20.78
N ALA A 174 3.24 2.22 -22.03
CA ALA A 174 1.83 2.32 -22.36
C ALA A 174 0.97 1.18 -21.78
N ALA A 175 1.52 -0.04 -21.74
CA ALA A 175 0.86 -1.22 -21.19
C ALA A 175 0.68 -1.18 -19.66
N GLY A 176 1.55 -0.45 -18.94
CA GLY A 176 1.56 -0.33 -17.49
C GLY A 176 0.90 0.93 -16.93
N VAL A 177 0.38 1.81 -17.80
CA VAL A 177 -0.31 3.05 -17.41
C VAL A 177 -1.67 2.75 -16.80
N VAL A 178 -1.87 3.22 -15.57
CA VAL A 178 -3.16 3.22 -14.87
C VAL A 178 -3.55 4.65 -14.51
N GLU A 179 -4.64 5.12 -15.09
CA GLU A 179 -5.21 6.46 -14.89
C GLU A 179 -6.44 6.41 -13.96
N PRO A 180 -6.83 7.54 -13.34
CA PRO A 180 -8.09 7.66 -12.63
C PRO A 180 -9.29 7.22 -13.49
N GLY A 181 -10.08 6.27 -12.98
CA GLY A 181 -11.22 5.70 -13.70
C GLY A 181 -10.92 4.40 -14.46
N ASP A 182 -9.66 4.00 -14.60
CA ASP A 182 -9.33 2.64 -15.04
C ASP A 182 -9.79 1.62 -13.98
N SER A 183 -10.23 0.44 -14.42
CA SER A 183 -10.66 -0.63 -13.50
C SER A 183 -9.54 -1.08 -12.54
N ALA A 184 -8.29 -0.95 -12.97
CA ALA A 184 -7.11 -1.27 -12.18
C ALA A 184 -6.74 -0.19 -11.15
N TYR A 185 -7.35 1.00 -11.19
CA TYR A 185 -6.97 2.14 -10.36
C TYR A 185 -7.13 1.86 -8.86
N ARG A 186 -8.22 1.20 -8.47
CA ARG A 186 -8.51 0.92 -7.06
C ARG A 186 -7.40 0.12 -6.36
N SER A 187 -6.71 -0.78 -7.05
CA SER A 187 -5.65 -1.60 -6.43
C SER A 187 -4.33 -0.87 -6.20
N VAL A 188 -4.18 0.33 -6.77
CA VAL A 188 -3.00 1.20 -6.63
C VAL A 188 -3.30 2.55 -5.98
N ALA A 189 -4.58 2.87 -5.81
CA ALA A 189 -5.05 4.05 -5.09
C ALA A 189 -4.97 3.90 -3.57
N SER A 190 -4.56 2.76 -3.02
CA SER A 190 -4.42 2.55 -1.57
C SER A 190 -3.15 1.80 -1.19
N THR A 191 -2.77 1.94 0.07
CA THR A 191 -1.74 1.18 0.78
C THR A 191 -2.39 0.31 1.84
N TYR A 192 -1.59 -0.42 2.61
CA TYR A 192 -2.06 -1.29 3.69
C TYR A 192 -3.09 -0.64 4.62
N MET A 193 -2.87 0.61 5.03
CA MET A 193 -3.75 1.30 5.99
C MET A 193 -4.19 2.71 5.55
N ARG A 194 -3.69 3.22 4.43
CA ARG A 194 -4.00 4.58 3.95
C ARG A 194 -4.52 4.58 2.52
N GLY A 195 -5.51 5.44 2.27
CA GLY A 195 -6.00 5.76 0.94
C GLY A 195 -5.07 6.74 0.21
N GLY A 196 -5.36 6.94 -1.07
CA GLY A 196 -4.64 7.81 -1.97
C GLY A 196 -5.47 8.09 -3.21
N ALA A 197 -5.04 9.06 -4.01
CA ALA A 197 -5.64 9.39 -5.28
C ALA A 197 -4.56 9.82 -6.28
N PRO A 198 -3.64 8.92 -6.67
CA PRO A 198 -2.55 9.28 -7.58
C PRO A 198 -3.10 9.72 -8.93
N GLY A 199 -2.52 10.78 -9.52
CA GLY A 199 -2.95 11.27 -10.83
C GLY A 199 -2.56 10.34 -11.97
N LEU A 200 -1.47 9.57 -11.82
CA LEU A 200 -1.02 8.58 -12.79
C LEU A 200 -0.14 7.52 -12.12
N VAL A 201 -0.39 6.25 -12.42
CA VAL A 201 0.45 5.14 -11.96
C VAL A 201 1.13 4.48 -13.16
N LEU A 202 2.45 4.32 -13.09
CA LEU A 202 3.31 3.71 -14.10
C LEU A 202 3.80 2.36 -13.55
N ARG A 203 3.13 1.27 -13.94
CA ARG A 203 3.52 -0.09 -13.54
C ARG A 203 4.66 -0.59 -14.44
N ALA A 204 5.83 -0.78 -13.85
CA ALA A 204 7.00 -1.29 -14.52
C ALA A 204 7.21 -2.78 -14.20
N THR A 205 7.67 -3.50 -15.23
CA THR A 205 8.03 -4.93 -15.22
C THR A 205 9.48 -5.14 -15.66
N THR A 206 10.12 -4.12 -16.24
CA THR A 206 11.51 -4.15 -16.73
C THR A 206 12.31 -2.96 -16.22
N VAL A 207 13.64 -3.05 -16.31
CA VAL A 207 14.55 -1.96 -15.91
C VAL A 207 14.36 -0.75 -16.84
N GLU A 208 14.14 -1.01 -18.13
CA GLU A 208 13.90 0.01 -19.15
C GLU A 208 12.62 0.81 -18.86
N GLU A 209 11.56 0.13 -18.43
CA GLU A 209 10.32 0.78 -18.00
C GLU A 209 10.54 1.62 -16.74
N VAL A 210 11.27 1.13 -15.74
CA VAL A 210 11.60 1.95 -14.55
C VAL A 210 12.38 3.22 -14.94
N ALA A 211 13.38 3.09 -15.83
CA ALA A 211 14.15 4.23 -16.34
C ALA A 211 13.29 5.24 -17.12
N ALA A 212 12.39 4.74 -17.98
CA ALA A 212 11.45 5.59 -18.69
C ALA A 212 10.49 6.31 -17.73
N ALA A 213 10.00 5.62 -16.69
CA ALA A 213 9.08 6.18 -15.69
C ALA A 213 9.75 7.27 -14.85
N ILE A 214 10.99 7.06 -14.41
CA ILE A 214 11.79 8.08 -13.72
C ILE A 214 12.04 9.29 -14.63
N THR A 215 12.46 9.04 -15.88
CA THR A 215 12.70 10.11 -16.86
C THR A 215 11.46 10.94 -17.13
N PHE A 216 10.28 10.30 -17.19
CA PHE A 216 9.00 10.98 -17.30
C PHE A 216 8.65 11.78 -16.04
N ALA A 217 8.87 11.19 -14.84
CA ALA A 217 8.61 11.86 -13.57
C ALA A 217 9.46 13.13 -13.37
N ARG A 218 10.69 13.15 -13.88
CA ARG A 218 11.56 14.35 -13.87
C ARG A 218 10.99 15.55 -14.62
N ARG A 219 10.02 15.35 -15.52
CA ARG A 219 9.33 16.46 -16.21
C ARG A 219 8.26 17.12 -15.35
N HIS A 220 7.96 16.51 -14.19
CA HIS A 220 6.84 16.85 -13.31
C HIS A 220 7.32 16.99 -11.85
N THR A 221 8.47 17.63 -11.64
CA THR A 221 9.10 17.72 -10.30
C THR A 221 8.26 18.49 -9.27
N ASP A 222 7.29 19.28 -9.75
CA ASP A 222 6.29 19.97 -8.95
C ASP A 222 5.22 19.03 -8.36
N LEU A 223 5.04 17.84 -8.93
CA LEU A 223 4.11 16.82 -8.46
C LEU A 223 4.77 15.85 -7.46
N PRO A 224 3.99 15.27 -6.52
CA PRO A 224 4.49 14.18 -5.67
C PRO A 224 4.86 12.94 -6.48
N LEU A 225 5.94 12.26 -6.10
CA LEU A 225 6.43 11.02 -6.71
C LEU A 225 6.49 9.87 -5.69
N GLY A 226 5.50 8.98 -5.72
CA GLY A 226 5.51 7.75 -4.93
C GLY A 226 6.29 6.63 -5.61
N VAL A 227 7.04 5.84 -4.84
CA VAL A 227 7.61 4.56 -5.29
C VAL A 227 6.89 3.43 -4.58
N ARG A 228 6.31 2.50 -5.35
CA ARG A 228 5.47 1.42 -4.85
C ARG A 228 6.08 0.06 -5.15
N SER A 229 6.34 -0.69 -4.08
CA SER A 229 6.55 -2.14 -4.10
C SER A 229 5.26 -2.78 -3.57
N GLY A 230 5.28 -3.46 -2.43
CA GLY A 230 4.09 -4.09 -1.83
C GLY A 230 3.13 -3.13 -1.12
N GLY A 231 3.30 -1.80 -1.19
CA GLY A 231 2.33 -0.82 -0.64
C GLY A 231 2.07 -0.90 0.88
N HIS A 232 3.03 -1.35 1.69
CA HIS A 232 2.78 -1.76 3.09
C HIS A 232 3.19 -0.73 4.17
N GLY A 233 3.85 0.37 3.78
CA GLY A 233 4.39 1.36 4.71
C GLY A 233 3.30 2.15 5.44
N PHE A 234 3.44 2.31 6.77
CA PHE A 234 2.45 3.00 7.61
C PHE A 234 2.28 4.48 7.23
N SER A 235 3.37 5.10 6.76
CA SER A 235 3.40 6.48 6.30
C SER A 235 2.58 6.75 5.04
N GLY A 236 2.14 5.71 4.30
CA GLY A 236 1.36 5.85 3.08
C GLY A 236 2.13 6.36 1.86
N ARG A 237 3.46 6.56 1.98
CA ARG A 237 4.29 7.25 0.96
C ARG A 237 4.49 6.49 -0.37
N SER A 238 4.01 5.25 -0.47
CA SER A 238 3.93 4.50 -1.72
C SER A 238 2.67 4.81 -2.55
N THR A 239 1.93 5.86 -2.17
CA THR A 239 0.87 6.50 -2.95
C THR A 239 0.88 8.00 -2.62
N ASN A 240 0.03 8.78 -3.29
CA ASN A 240 -0.11 10.21 -3.06
C ASN A 240 -1.47 10.71 -3.55
N HIS A 241 -1.68 12.03 -3.49
CA HIS A 241 -2.83 12.71 -4.08
C HIS A 241 -2.37 13.57 -5.26
N GLY A 242 -2.89 13.27 -6.45
CA GLY A 242 -2.67 14.05 -7.68
C GLY A 242 -1.30 13.87 -8.36
N GLY A 243 -0.38 13.11 -7.76
CA GLY A 243 0.98 12.93 -8.27
C GLY A 243 1.18 11.67 -9.11
N LEU A 244 2.45 11.31 -9.29
CA LEU A 244 2.89 10.13 -10.03
C LEU A 244 3.22 9.00 -9.07
N VAL A 245 2.98 7.75 -9.45
CA VAL A 245 3.47 6.57 -8.74
C VAL A 245 4.21 5.67 -9.71
N VAL A 246 5.47 5.36 -9.40
CA VAL A 246 6.23 4.30 -10.07
C VAL A 246 6.02 3.01 -9.30
N ASP A 247 5.31 2.06 -9.89
CA ASP A 247 4.93 0.79 -9.28
C ASP A 247 5.78 -0.35 -9.86
N VAL A 248 6.66 -0.93 -9.04
CA VAL A 248 7.53 -2.05 -9.40
C VAL A 248 6.94 -3.40 -8.97
N GLY A 249 5.66 -3.46 -8.60
CA GLY A 249 4.96 -4.67 -8.19
C GLY A 249 4.99 -5.79 -9.23
N GLY A 250 5.14 -5.45 -10.53
CA GLY A 250 5.29 -6.43 -11.61
C GLY A 250 6.67 -7.09 -11.68
N MET A 251 7.68 -6.55 -10.99
CA MET A 251 9.02 -7.11 -10.90
C MET A 251 9.11 -8.06 -9.69
N ASP A 252 8.40 -9.18 -9.75
CA ASP A 252 8.19 -10.09 -8.61
C ASP A 252 8.96 -11.42 -8.67
N GLY A 253 9.92 -11.54 -9.58
CA GLY A 253 10.72 -12.75 -9.78
C GLY A 253 11.51 -13.17 -8.53
N VAL A 254 11.63 -14.48 -8.31
CA VAL A 254 12.49 -15.07 -7.27
C VAL A 254 13.26 -16.22 -7.89
N GLU A 255 14.59 -16.09 -7.95
CA GLU A 255 15.47 -17.02 -8.65
C GLU A 255 16.68 -17.36 -7.75
N VAL A 256 16.97 -18.65 -7.56
CA VAL A 256 18.21 -19.08 -6.93
C VAL A 256 19.32 -19.00 -7.99
N ILE A 257 20.26 -18.06 -7.81
CA ILE A 257 21.33 -17.80 -8.79
C ILE A 257 22.66 -18.47 -8.42
N ASP A 258 22.83 -18.82 -7.13
CA ASP A 258 23.99 -19.58 -6.66
C ASP A 258 23.57 -20.48 -5.49
N PRO A 259 23.33 -21.79 -5.74
CA PRO A 259 22.89 -22.70 -4.69
C PRO A 259 23.92 -22.96 -3.60
N ASP A 260 25.21 -22.95 -3.94
CA ASP A 260 26.30 -23.24 -3.00
C ASP A 260 26.45 -22.10 -1.98
N ARG A 261 26.29 -20.86 -2.46
CA ARG A 261 26.28 -19.65 -1.62
C ARG A 261 24.89 -19.30 -1.08
N ARG A 262 23.84 -20.06 -1.45
CA ARG A 262 22.44 -19.76 -1.15
C ARG A 262 22.02 -18.35 -1.57
N LEU A 263 22.55 -17.87 -2.69
CA LEU A 263 22.28 -16.53 -3.19
C LEU A 263 21.02 -16.54 -4.06
N VAL A 264 20.08 -15.66 -3.71
CA VAL A 264 18.77 -15.56 -4.35
C VAL A 264 18.63 -14.18 -4.96
N ARG A 265 18.34 -14.11 -6.26
CA ARG A 265 17.91 -12.90 -6.94
C ARG A 265 16.42 -12.69 -6.74
N VAL A 266 16.05 -11.55 -6.17
CA VAL A 266 14.67 -11.22 -5.78
C VAL A 266 14.28 -9.88 -6.39
N GLY A 267 13.16 -9.85 -7.11
CA GLY A 267 12.58 -8.62 -7.63
C GLY A 267 11.97 -7.75 -6.52
N PRO A 268 12.03 -6.41 -6.65
CA PRO A 268 11.53 -5.48 -5.64
C PRO A 268 10.02 -5.58 -5.43
N GLY A 269 9.26 -6.06 -6.41
CA GLY A 269 7.82 -6.24 -6.36
C GLY A 269 7.36 -7.50 -5.66
N ALA A 270 8.27 -8.45 -5.40
CA ALA A 270 7.93 -9.69 -4.70
C ALA A 270 7.45 -9.40 -3.27
N SER A 271 6.51 -10.22 -2.78
CA SER A 271 6.14 -10.25 -1.37
C SER A 271 6.99 -11.26 -0.60
N TRP A 272 7.18 -11.06 0.70
CA TRP A 272 7.97 -11.99 1.51
C TRP A 272 7.35 -13.38 1.61
N LYS A 273 6.02 -13.51 1.52
CA LYS A 273 5.34 -14.80 1.36
C LYS A 273 5.74 -15.50 0.06
N ARG A 274 5.83 -14.76 -1.05
CA ARG A 274 6.27 -15.32 -2.35
C ARG A 274 7.70 -15.81 -2.27
N VAL A 275 8.58 -15.02 -1.65
CA VAL A 275 9.99 -15.40 -1.41
C VAL A 275 10.06 -16.68 -0.56
N ALA A 276 9.38 -16.73 0.58
CA ALA A 276 9.39 -17.91 1.46
C ALA A 276 8.84 -19.16 0.74
N THR A 277 7.78 -19.00 -0.04
CA THR A 277 7.20 -20.09 -0.86
C THR A 277 8.19 -20.61 -1.90
N ALA A 278 8.88 -19.71 -2.61
CA ALA A 278 9.86 -20.09 -3.63
C ALA A 278 11.10 -20.80 -3.05
N LEU A 279 11.47 -20.49 -1.80
CA LEU A 279 12.62 -21.09 -1.13
C LEU A 279 12.30 -22.38 -0.36
N ARG A 280 11.02 -22.69 -0.13
CA ARG A 280 10.56 -23.91 0.54
C ARG A 280 11.20 -25.20 -0.02
N PRO A 281 11.28 -25.44 -1.35
CA PRO A 281 11.88 -26.67 -1.89
C PRO A 281 13.35 -26.87 -1.53
N TYR A 282 14.05 -25.79 -1.17
CA TYR A 282 15.47 -25.81 -0.78
C TYR A 282 15.66 -25.94 0.74
N GLY A 283 14.57 -25.86 1.52
CA GLY A 283 14.66 -25.79 2.99
C GLY A 283 15.34 -24.50 3.47
N TRP A 284 15.22 -23.41 2.71
CA TRP A 284 15.83 -22.13 3.02
C TRP A 284 14.80 -21.07 3.36
N ALA A 285 15.22 -20.05 4.11
CA ALA A 285 14.50 -18.81 4.28
C ALA A 285 15.44 -17.60 4.28
N ILE A 286 14.86 -16.44 3.99
CA ILE A 286 15.50 -15.13 4.17
C ILE A 286 14.73 -14.43 5.28
N GLY A 287 15.44 -13.98 6.33
CA GLY A 287 14.87 -13.15 7.38
C GLY A 287 14.27 -11.87 6.80
N SER A 288 12.98 -11.66 7.05
CA SER A 288 12.20 -10.54 6.52
C SER A 288 11.49 -9.76 7.64
N GLY A 289 10.20 -9.42 7.46
CA GLY A 289 9.34 -8.85 8.49
C GLY A 289 8.49 -9.91 9.20
N ASP A 290 7.40 -9.46 9.84
CA ASP A 290 6.37 -10.29 10.48
C ASP A 290 5.07 -10.42 9.68
N ALA A 291 5.03 -9.93 8.43
CA ALA A 291 3.87 -10.00 7.56
C ALA A 291 4.26 -10.39 6.13
N GLY A 292 3.63 -11.45 5.60
CA GLY A 292 3.95 -12.02 4.29
C GLY A 292 3.64 -11.11 3.10
N GLY A 293 2.65 -10.22 3.24
CA GLY A 293 2.23 -9.28 2.20
C GLY A 293 3.15 -8.08 2.02
N VAL A 294 4.14 -7.89 2.89
CA VAL A 294 5.11 -6.81 2.77
C VAL A 294 5.98 -7.01 1.54
N GLY A 295 6.15 -5.96 0.74
CA GLY A 295 6.99 -5.98 -0.44
C GLY A 295 8.49 -5.95 -0.11
N VAL A 296 9.28 -6.67 -0.89
CA VAL A 296 10.73 -6.80 -0.73
C VAL A 296 11.41 -5.44 -0.83
N GLY A 297 11.09 -4.63 -1.84
CA GLY A 297 11.80 -3.38 -2.11
C GLY A 297 11.87 -2.40 -0.94
N GLY A 298 10.72 -2.13 -0.30
CA GLY A 298 10.67 -1.21 0.83
C GLY A 298 11.36 -1.76 2.08
N LEU A 299 11.19 -3.05 2.37
CA LEU A 299 11.75 -3.67 3.58
C LEU A 299 13.26 -3.89 3.46
N ALA A 300 13.72 -4.40 2.32
CA ALA A 300 15.14 -4.68 2.03
C ALA A 300 15.98 -3.41 1.81
N THR A 301 15.39 -2.22 1.91
CA THR A 301 16.12 -0.94 1.88
C THR A 301 15.96 -0.12 3.18
N ALA A 302 15.03 -0.48 4.05
CA ALA A 302 14.78 0.23 5.31
C ALA A 302 15.39 -0.48 6.55
N GLY A 303 15.72 -1.76 6.43
CA GLY A 303 16.26 -2.58 7.52
C GLY A 303 15.72 -3.99 7.46
N GLY A 304 14.47 -4.16 7.88
CA GLY A 304 13.82 -5.47 7.95
C GLY A 304 13.99 -6.14 9.29
N ILE A 305 13.01 -5.92 10.17
CA ILE A 305 12.91 -6.51 11.51
C ILE A 305 11.80 -7.55 11.48
N GLY A 306 12.13 -8.81 11.74
CA GLY A 306 11.20 -9.93 11.70
C GLY A 306 11.63 -11.09 12.58
N PHE A 307 10.93 -12.23 12.44
CA PHE A 307 11.07 -13.36 13.36
C PHE A 307 12.49 -13.96 13.44
N LEU A 308 13.22 -13.91 12.32
CA LEU A 308 14.57 -14.47 12.22
C LEU A 308 15.68 -13.46 12.52
N SER A 309 15.35 -12.18 12.77
CA SER A 309 16.37 -11.12 12.84
C SER A 309 17.36 -11.31 13.99
N ARG A 310 16.92 -11.85 15.14
CA ARG A 310 17.81 -12.17 16.27
C ARG A 310 18.84 -13.26 15.93
N LYS A 311 18.54 -14.16 15.00
CA LYS A 311 19.44 -15.24 14.56
C LYS A 311 20.27 -14.84 13.35
N GLN A 312 19.69 -14.08 12.41
CA GLN A 312 20.26 -13.84 11.08
C GLN A 312 20.75 -12.41 10.84
N GLY A 313 20.40 -11.45 11.70
CA GLY A 313 20.58 -10.02 11.45
C GLY A 313 19.35 -9.42 10.76
N LEU A 314 19.40 -8.13 10.45
CA LEU A 314 18.36 -7.48 9.65
C LEU A 314 18.35 -8.03 8.22
N THR A 315 17.25 -7.87 7.50
CA THR A 315 17.20 -8.26 6.07
C THR A 315 18.33 -7.60 5.28
N ILE A 316 18.60 -6.31 5.52
CA ILE A 316 19.69 -5.57 4.88
C ILE A 316 21.09 -6.16 5.13
N ASP A 317 21.28 -6.93 6.21
CA ASP A 317 22.57 -7.54 6.55
C ASP A 317 22.85 -8.78 5.68
N ARG A 318 21.81 -9.30 5.01
CA ARG A 318 21.89 -10.43 4.07
C ARG A 318 21.84 -10.01 2.60
N VAL A 319 21.56 -8.74 2.32
CA VAL A 319 21.68 -8.20 0.96
C VAL A 319 23.17 -8.20 0.57
N ARG A 320 23.47 -8.64 -0.65
CA ARG A 320 24.81 -8.70 -1.24
C ARG A 320 24.96 -7.75 -2.42
N ALA A 321 23.88 -7.49 -3.14
CA ALA A 321 23.82 -6.46 -4.17
C ALA A 321 22.41 -5.91 -4.35
N VAL A 322 22.33 -4.69 -4.86
CA VAL A 322 21.10 -4.04 -5.31
C VAL A 322 21.34 -3.50 -6.71
N GLU A 323 20.45 -3.84 -7.63
CA GLU A 323 20.32 -3.14 -8.90
C GLU A 323 19.21 -2.11 -8.76
N LEU A 324 19.44 -0.91 -9.27
CA LEU A 324 18.50 0.20 -9.17
C LEU A 324 18.64 1.15 -10.36
N VAL A 325 17.61 1.97 -10.55
CA VAL A 325 17.66 3.10 -11.47
C VAL A 325 17.72 4.40 -10.67
N LEU A 326 18.72 5.23 -10.98
CA LEU A 326 18.99 6.50 -10.33
C LEU A 326 18.06 7.62 -10.81
N ALA A 327 18.14 8.78 -10.14
CA ALA A 327 17.30 9.94 -10.43
C ALA A 327 17.51 10.52 -11.84
N ASP A 328 18.63 10.25 -12.49
CA ASP A 328 18.89 10.66 -13.88
C ASP A 328 18.34 9.68 -14.93
N GLY A 329 17.84 8.51 -14.49
CA GLY A 329 17.34 7.42 -15.33
C GLY A 329 18.38 6.34 -15.65
N SER A 330 19.61 6.44 -15.14
CA SER A 330 20.65 5.44 -15.39
C SER A 330 20.48 4.19 -14.50
N PRO A 331 20.57 2.97 -15.06
CA PRO A 331 20.67 1.75 -14.28
C PRO A 331 22.07 1.62 -13.68
N ILE A 332 22.13 1.22 -12.42
CA ILE A 332 23.38 1.02 -11.68
C ILE A 332 23.28 -0.20 -10.77
N ARG A 333 24.42 -0.79 -10.43
CA ARG A 333 24.55 -1.85 -9.45
C ARG A 333 25.36 -1.36 -8.24
N ALA A 334 24.91 -1.72 -7.05
CA ALA A 334 25.55 -1.40 -5.79
C ALA A 334 25.80 -2.67 -4.97
N SER A 335 27.05 -2.94 -4.63
CA SER A 335 27.53 -4.06 -3.80
C SER A 335 28.77 -3.60 -3.01
N ASP A 336 29.41 -4.49 -2.25
CA ASP A 336 30.67 -4.15 -1.56
C ASP A 336 31.83 -3.88 -2.54
N ASP A 337 31.76 -4.39 -3.78
CA ASP A 337 32.81 -4.27 -4.80
C ASP A 337 32.49 -3.22 -5.89
N GLU A 338 31.24 -2.75 -5.96
CA GLU A 338 30.76 -1.82 -6.99
C GLU A 338 29.84 -0.78 -6.36
N ASN A 339 30.17 0.52 -6.45
CA ASN A 339 29.44 1.61 -5.78
C ASN A 339 29.18 1.33 -4.26
N PRO A 340 30.22 1.00 -3.46
CA PRO A 340 30.06 0.54 -2.08
C PRO A 340 29.47 1.59 -1.13
N ASP A 341 29.64 2.87 -1.43
CA ASP A 341 29.05 3.97 -0.68
C ASP A 341 27.54 4.10 -0.91
N LEU A 342 27.08 3.91 -2.15
CA LEU A 342 25.67 3.77 -2.46
C LEU A 342 25.09 2.48 -1.83
N PHE A 343 25.81 1.37 -1.88
CA PHE A 343 25.38 0.11 -1.26
C PHE A 343 25.23 0.23 0.26
N TRP A 344 26.13 0.95 0.92
CA TRP A 344 26.00 1.32 2.32
C TRP A 344 24.70 2.10 2.59
N ALA A 345 24.38 3.08 1.74
CA ALA A 345 23.20 3.93 1.89
C ALA A 345 21.89 3.17 1.67
N LEU A 346 21.83 2.31 0.65
CA LEU A 346 20.65 1.50 0.32
C LEU A 346 20.28 0.52 1.44
N ARG A 347 21.23 0.16 2.30
CA ARG A 347 21.02 -0.67 3.50
C ARG A 347 20.57 0.18 4.70
N GLY A 348 19.46 0.89 4.58
CA GLY A 348 18.81 1.61 5.69
C GLY A 348 18.07 2.90 5.28
N ALA A 349 18.43 3.54 4.17
CA ALA A 349 17.87 4.83 3.77
C ALA A 349 16.60 4.76 2.90
N GLY A 350 16.03 3.57 2.71
CA GLY A 350 14.83 3.37 1.89
C GLY A 350 15.04 3.77 0.43
N ALA A 351 14.00 4.31 -0.21
CA ALA A 351 13.99 4.70 -1.63
C ALA A 351 14.64 6.08 -1.91
N ASN A 352 15.52 6.57 -1.02
CA ASN A 352 16.10 7.91 -1.17
C ASN A 352 17.08 8.05 -2.35
N PHE A 353 17.58 6.96 -2.94
CA PHE A 353 18.65 7.03 -3.95
C PHE A 353 18.25 6.50 -5.33
N GLY A 354 17.03 5.97 -5.47
CA GLY A 354 16.60 5.36 -6.72
C GLY A 354 15.47 4.35 -6.51
N VAL A 355 15.05 3.76 -7.62
CA VAL A 355 14.08 2.67 -7.64
C VAL A 355 14.83 1.36 -7.83
N ALA A 356 14.86 0.51 -6.81
CA ALA A 356 15.45 -0.82 -6.93
C ALA A 356 14.70 -1.65 -7.98
N THR A 357 15.44 -2.43 -8.77
CA THR A 357 14.96 -3.32 -9.82
C THR A 357 15.30 -4.79 -9.55
N ALA A 358 16.31 -5.07 -8.73
CA ALA A 358 16.58 -6.39 -8.19
C ALA A 358 17.44 -6.33 -6.92
N PHE A 359 17.34 -7.38 -6.11
CA PHE A 359 18.19 -7.63 -4.96
C PHE A 359 18.87 -8.99 -5.11
N GLU A 360 20.11 -9.11 -4.66
CA GLU A 360 20.74 -10.41 -4.39
C GLU A 360 20.84 -10.56 -2.88
N ILE A 361 20.20 -11.60 -2.35
CA ILE A 361 20.07 -11.81 -0.91
C ILE A 361 20.49 -13.22 -0.56
N GLU A 362 21.33 -13.35 0.45
CA GLU A 362 21.78 -14.64 0.97
C GLU A 362 20.70 -15.26 1.87
N ALA A 363 20.29 -16.47 1.53
CA ALA A 363 19.35 -17.27 2.30
C ALA A 363 20.07 -18.20 3.30
N GLU A 364 19.33 -18.66 4.30
CA GLU A 364 19.82 -19.57 5.33
C GLU A 364 18.97 -20.85 5.39
N PRO A 365 19.55 -22.00 5.76
CA PRO A 365 18.78 -23.21 6.03
C PRO A 365 17.83 -23.00 7.21
N ILE A 366 16.54 -22.95 6.91
CA ILE A 366 15.45 -22.81 7.87
C ILE A 366 14.40 -23.85 7.48
N GLY A 367 14.31 -24.90 8.28
CA GLY A 367 13.35 -25.98 8.09
C GLY A 367 12.00 -25.65 8.71
N ASP A 368 11.44 -26.64 9.39
CA ASP A 368 10.25 -26.45 10.21
C ASP A 368 10.60 -25.71 11.50
N VAL A 369 9.69 -24.82 11.91
CA VAL A 369 9.84 -23.96 13.08
C VAL A 369 8.62 -24.07 13.98
N GLY A 370 8.79 -23.83 15.27
CA GLY A 370 7.69 -23.65 16.21
C GLY A 370 7.06 -22.27 16.05
N TRP A 371 5.88 -22.20 15.46
CA TRP A 371 5.03 -21.01 15.48
C TRP A 371 4.25 -20.95 16.79
N ALA A 372 4.18 -19.76 17.40
CA ALA A 372 3.41 -19.53 18.61
C ALA A 372 2.57 -18.26 18.50
N SER A 373 1.37 -18.32 19.06
CA SER A 373 0.48 -17.18 19.29
C SER A 373 -0.21 -17.38 20.63
N LEU A 374 0.05 -16.50 21.59
CA LEU A 374 -0.44 -16.56 22.97
C LEU A 374 -1.17 -15.27 23.31
N ALA A 375 -2.37 -15.35 23.88
CA ALA A 375 -3.08 -14.21 24.45
C ALA A 375 -3.10 -14.35 25.98
N LEU A 376 -2.52 -13.37 26.66
CA LEU A 376 -2.41 -13.31 28.11
C LEU A 376 -3.30 -12.18 28.64
N VAL A 377 -4.04 -12.43 29.70
CA VAL A 377 -4.72 -11.35 30.44
C VAL A 377 -3.73 -10.75 31.43
N VAL A 378 -3.64 -9.43 31.46
CA VAL A 378 -2.76 -8.70 32.38
C VAL A 378 -3.57 -7.67 33.17
N ASP A 379 -3.37 -7.65 34.48
CA ASP A 379 -3.99 -6.69 35.39
C ASP A 379 -3.11 -5.41 35.51
N ASP A 380 -1.79 -5.57 35.59
CA ASP A 380 -0.81 -4.49 35.57
C ASP A 380 0.00 -4.51 34.26
N VAL A 381 -0.22 -3.49 33.42
CA VAL A 381 0.47 -3.37 32.14
C VAL A 381 1.95 -3.06 32.32
N ALA A 382 2.34 -2.26 33.32
CA ALA A 382 3.73 -1.89 33.53
C ALA A 382 4.55 -3.11 33.97
N GLU A 383 4.06 -3.87 34.95
CA GLU A 383 4.70 -5.12 35.39
C GLU A 383 4.83 -6.13 34.23
N ALA A 384 3.77 -6.27 33.43
CA ALA A 384 3.78 -7.19 32.30
C ALA A 384 4.79 -6.77 31.20
N LEU A 385 4.93 -5.46 30.93
CA LEU A 385 5.92 -4.94 29.97
C LEU A 385 7.35 -5.15 30.46
N GLU A 386 7.64 -4.90 31.73
CA GLU A 386 8.95 -5.17 32.34
C GLU A 386 9.27 -6.67 32.29
N HIS A 387 8.32 -7.52 32.69
CA HIS A 387 8.50 -8.97 32.67
C HIS A 387 8.71 -9.49 31.24
N TYR A 388 7.94 -9.01 30.27
CA TYR A 388 8.16 -9.30 28.85
C TYR A 388 9.57 -8.88 28.41
N GLY A 389 9.98 -7.65 28.71
CA GLY A 389 11.30 -7.14 28.33
C GLY A 389 12.45 -7.98 28.88
N ARG A 390 12.35 -8.41 30.15
CA ARG A 390 13.32 -9.31 30.78
C ARG A 390 13.37 -10.67 30.07
N VAL A 391 12.22 -11.33 29.90
CA VAL A 391 12.12 -12.65 29.26
C VAL A 391 12.59 -12.61 27.80
N ALA A 392 12.21 -11.58 27.05
CA ALA A 392 12.63 -11.36 25.67
C ALA A 392 14.15 -11.14 25.54
N SER A 393 14.76 -10.44 26.50
CA SER A 393 16.21 -10.19 26.52
C SER A 393 16.99 -11.48 26.83
N GLU A 394 16.49 -12.30 27.75
CA GLU A 394 17.08 -13.59 28.15
C GLU A 394 16.82 -14.71 27.12
N ALA A 395 15.86 -14.54 26.21
CA ALA A 395 15.49 -15.55 25.23
C ALA A 395 16.67 -15.91 24.31
N PRO A 396 16.93 -17.20 24.04
CA PRO A 396 17.95 -17.60 23.09
C PRO A 396 17.71 -17.00 21.70
N ARG A 397 18.78 -16.84 20.90
CA ARG A 397 18.71 -16.17 19.58
C ARG A 397 17.79 -16.87 18.58
N ASP A 398 17.49 -18.16 18.79
CA ASP A 398 16.55 -18.95 17.99
C ASP A 398 15.08 -18.66 18.33
N THR A 399 14.80 -17.83 19.33
CA THR A 399 13.45 -17.58 19.85
C THR A 399 13.13 -16.09 19.78
N THR A 400 12.07 -15.76 19.05
CA THR A 400 11.57 -14.38 18.89
C THR A 400 10.06 -14.36 19.07
N LEU A 401 9.55 -13.67 20.09
CA LEU A 401 8.12 -13.37 20.24
C LEU A 401 7.85 -11.87 20.27
N PHE A 402 7.19 -11.36 19.24
CA PHE A 402 6.68 -10.00 19.22
C PHE A 402 5.45 -9.87 20.09
N MET A 403 5.20 -8.65 20.57
CA MET A 403 4.14 -8.37 21.51
C MET A 403 3.26 -7.23 21.00
N MET A 404 1.95 -7.36 21.21
CA MET A 404 0.98 -6.27 21.05
C MET A 404 0.10 -6.19 22.29
N ILE A 405 -0.24 -4.97 22.69
CA ILE A 405 -1.16 -4.73 23.81
C ILE A 405 -2.02 -3.49 23.54
N GLY A 406 -3.29 -3.58 23.89
CA GLY A 406 -4.25 -2.48 23.77
C GLY A 406 -4.63 -1.87 25.12
N PRO A 407 -5.43 -0.79 25.11
CA PRO A 407 -5.91 -0.14 26.32
C PRO A 407 -6.71 -1.10 27.20
N PRO A 408 -6.67 -0.93 28.53
CA PRO A 408 -7.40 -1.79 29.46
C PRO A 408 -8.91 -1.66 29.28
N ARG A 409 -9.62 -2.79 29.31
CA ARG A 409 -11.08 -2.87 29.32
C ARG A 409 -11.52 -3.54 30.62
N GLY A 410 -12.31 -2.85 31.43
CA GLY A 410 -12.72 -3.36 32.74
C GLY A 410 -11.54 -3.57 33.70
N GLY A 411 -10.49 -2.74 33.58
CA GLY A 411 -9.28 -2.82 34.41
C GLY A 411 -8.24 -3.85 33.96
N ARG A 412 -8.43 -4.52 32.81
CA ARG A 412 -7.53 -5.55 32.29
C ARG A 412 -7.16 -5.30 30.84
N SER A 413 -5.92 -5.61 30.47
CA SER A 413 -5.49 -5.65 29.06
C SER A 413 -5.27 -7.08 28.59
N VAL A 414 -5.31 -7.28 27.27
CA VAL A 414 -4.87 -8.52 26.64
C VAL A 414 -3.53 -8.25 25.96
N MET A 415 -2.50 -8.95 26.43
CA MET A 415 -1.17 -8.99 25.81
C MET A 415 -1.13 -10.14 24.83
N GLN A 416 -1.01 -9.83 23.54
CA GLN A 416 -0.81 -10.80 22.49
C GLN A 416 0.68 -11.00 22.23
N LEU A 417 1.17 -12.22 22.37
CA LEU A 417 2.52 -12.63 21.98
C LEU A 417 2.43 -13.50 20.73
N TYR A 418 3.32 -13.31 19.77
CA TYR A 418 3.38 -14.16 18.58
C TYR A 418 4.79 -14.19 17.97
N GLY A 419 5.16 -15.32 17.37
CA GLY A 419 6.44 -15.43 16.70
C GLY A 419 6.95 -16.86 16.60
N VAL A 420 8.26 -17.00 16.51
CA VAL A 420 8.93 -18.22 16.07
C VAL A 420 9.99 -18.68 17.06
N VAL A 421 10.01 -19.99 17.31
CA VAL A 421 11.17 -20.74 17.77
C VAL A 421 11.74 -21.48 16.57
N ASP A 422 12.95 -21.15 16.13
CA ASP A 422 13.64 -21.78 15.01
C ASP A 422 14.21 -23.16 15.41
N ASN A 423 13.27 -24.05 15.71
CA ASN A 423 13.45 -25.45 16.06
C ASN A 423 12.11 -26.18 15.86
N ALA A 424 12.15 -27.42 15.39
CA ALA A 424 10.96 -28.25 15.18
C ALA A 424 10.66 -29.19 16.36
N ASP A 425 11.59 -29.35 17.31
CA ASP A 425 11.44 -30.23 18.46
C ASP A 425 10.42 -29.67 19.47
N PRO A 426 9.31 -30.37 19.74
CA PRO A 426 8.25 -29.87 20.62
C PRO A 426 8.71 -29.55 22.05
N ASP A 427 9.61 -30.34 22.63
CA ASP A 427 10.10 -30.12 23.99
C ASP A 427 10.95 -28.85 24.07
N THR A 428 11.81 -28.63 23.06
CA THR A 428 12.56 -27.38 22.91
C THR A 428 11.62 -26.20 22.73
N ILE A 429 10.62 -26.30 21.84
CA ILE A 429 9.63 -25.23 21.61
C ILE A 429 8.92 -24.88 22.92
N ILE A 430 8.38 -25.87 23.63
CA ILE A 430 7.68 -25.65 24.91
C ILE A 430 8.62 -25.02 25.94
N SER A 431 9.87 -25.51 26.05
CA SER A 431 10.86 -24.94 26.96
C SER A 431 11.17 -23.47 26.66
N ARG A 432 11.24 -23.09 25.37
CA ARG A 432 11.49 -21.71 24.93
C ARG A 432 10.29 -20.79 25.17
N LEU A 433 9.08 -21.30 25.01
CA LEU A 433 7.84 -20.53 25.20
C LEU A 433 7.40 -20.42 26.67
N THR A 434 7.83 -21.36 27.53
CA THR A 434 7.41 -21.41 28.95
C THR A 434 7.68 -20.10 29.71
N PRO A 435 8.84 -19.44 29.59
CA PRO A 435 9.06 -18.13 30.23
C PRO A 435 8.05 -17.07 29.82
N PHE A 436 7.67 -17.01 28.53
CA PHE A 436 6.67 -16.06 28.03
C PHE A 436 5.26 -16.39 28.52
N ALA A 437 4.91 -17.67 28.56
CA ALA A 437 3.63 -18.17 29.07
C ALA A 437 3.40 -17.83 30.57
N ARG A 438 4.47 -17.54 31.32
CA ARG A 438 4.41 -17.16 32.74
C ARG A 438 4.22 -15.67 32.99
N ILE A 439 4.17 -14.83 31.95
CA ILE A 439 3.95 -13.39 32.10
C ILE A 439 2.55 -13.09 32.66
N GLY A 440 1.54 -13.89 32.30
CA GLY A 440 0.18 -13.77 32.83
C GLY A 440 -0.68 -14.98 32.47
N PRO A 441 -1.93 -15.06 32.98
CA PRO A 441 -2.86 -16.14 32.65
C PRO A 441 -3.15 -16.20 31.13
N ILE A 442 -2.89 -17.36 30.52
CA ILE A 442 -3.22 -17.64 29.12
C ILE A 442 -4.74 -17.79 28.98
N VAL A 443 -5.34 -17.01 28.08
CA VAL A 443 -6.76 -17.14 27.71
C VAL A 443 -6.95 -17.72 26.31
N GLN A 444 -5.93 -17.64 25.45
CA GLN A 444 -5.92 -18.27 24.14
C GLN A 444 -4.49 -18.64 23.78
N GLN A 445 -4.30 -19.79 23.14
CA GLN A 445 -3.00 -20.19 22.60
C GLN A 445 -3.15 -21.01 21.32
N SER A 446 -2.18 -20.85 20.43
CA SER A 446 -1.91 -21.74 19.29
C SER A 446 -0.40 -21.91 19.18
N VAL A 447 0.06 -23.16 19.28
CA VAL A 447 1.48 -23.50 19.12
C VAL A 447 1.56 -24.69 18.16
N THR A 448 2.23 -24.51 17.03
CA THR A 448 2.30 -25.49 15.95
C THR A 448 3.71 -25.57 15.39
N VAL A 449 4.13 -26.76 14.98
CA VAL A 449 5.29 -26.91 14.09
C VAL A 449 4.81 -26.63 12.67
N SER A 450 5.52 -25.76 11.95
CA SER A 450 5.12 -25.32 10.61
C SER A 450 6.35 -24.96 9.78
N ALA A 451 6.28 -25.15 8.47
CA ALA A 451 7.31 -24.62 7.59
C ALA A 451 7.30 -23.09 7.67
N TYR A 452 8.47 -22.44 7.62
CA TYR A 452 8.55 -20.97 7.72
C TYR A 452 7.69 -20.25 6.67
N ALA A 453 7.53 -20.83 5.48
CA ALA A 453 6.66 -20.29 4.45
C ALA A 453 5.17 -20.25 4.83
N ASP A 454 4.68 -21.19 5.66
CA ASP A 454 3.30 -21.16 6.16
C ASP A 454 3.13 -20.07 7.23
N VAL A 455 4.16 -19.82 8.05
CA VAL A 455 4.16 -18.72 9.03
C VAL A 455 4.00 -17.36 8.32
N MET A 456 4.69 -17.17 7.20
CA MET A 456 4.55 -15.95 6.39
C MET A 456 3.19 -15.86 5.69
N ASP A 457 2.51 -16.98 5.43
CA ASP A 457 1.17 -16.99 4.84
C ASP A 457 0.08 -16.58 5.85
N MET A 458 0.21 -16.96 7.12
CA MET A 458 -0.75 -16.64 8.19
C MET A 458 -0.89 -15.12 8.46
N THR A 459 0.08 -14.32 8.00
CA THR A 459 0.20 -12.88 8.29
C THR A 459 0.13 -12.03 7.01
N ASP A 460 -0.61 -12.49 6.00
CA ASP A 460 -0.78 -11.82 4.70
C ASP A 460 -2.00 -10.87 4.65
N THR A 461 -1.97 -9.96 3.68
CA THR A 461 -3.03 -8.99 3.33
C THR A 461 -4.33 -9.62 2.83
N GLY A 462 -4.32 -10.94 2.57
CA GLY A 462 -5.48 -11.71 2.12
C GLY A 462 -5.88 -11.41 0.66
N PRO A 463 -6.91 -12.11 0.14
CA PRO A 463 -7.29 -12.04 -1.29
C PRO A 463 -7.86 -10.69 -1.72
N GLY A 464 -8.32 -9.87 -0.77
CA GLY A 464 -8.77 -8.50 -1.04
C GLY A 464 -7.61 -7.54 -1.33
N GLY A 465 -6.39 -7.86 -0.91
CA GLY A 465 -5.27 -6.92 -0.95
C GLY A 465 -5.55 -5.65 -0.13
N HIS A 466 -4.78 -4.60 -0.40
CA HIS A 466 -4.85 -3.35 0.34
C HIS A 466 -6.16 -2.61 0.16
N GLN A 467 -6.85 -2.32 1.27
CA GLN A 467 -8.12 -1.58 1.26
C GLN A 467 -7.98 -0.14 1.80
N GLY A 468 -6.81 0.25 2.33
CA GLY A 468 -6.55 1.61 2.81
C GLY A 468 -7.45 2.04 3.97
N VAL A 469 -7.90 1.11 4.82
CA VAL A 469 -8.83 1.39 5.90
C VAL A 469 -8.05 1.68 7.19
N GLY A 470 -8.09 2.92 7.68
CA GLY A 470 -7.67 3.24 9.04
C GLY A 470 -7.01 4.61 9.23
N GLU A 471 -6.26 5.09 8.24
CA GLU A 471 -5.44 6.31 8.34
C GLU A 471 -4.71 6.46 9.70
N PRO A 472 -3.99 5.43 10.18
CA PRO A 472 -3.52 5.41 11.54
C PRO A 472 -2.37 6.39 11.73
N VAL A 473 -2.31 6.98 12.93
CA VAL A 473 -1.12 7.68 13.41
C VAL A 473 -0.23 6.67 14.10
N ALA A 474 0.94 6.42 13.51
CA ALA A 474 1.99 5.62 14.09
C ALA A 474 3.13 6.50 14.61
N ARG A 475 3.66 6.17 15.78
CA ARG A 475 4.93 6.69 16.31
C ARG A 475 5.81 5.53 16.69
N SER A 476 7.12 5.67 16.50
CA SER A 476 8.06 4.64 16.91
C SER A 476 9.28 5.18 17.63
N THR A 477 9.84 4.36 18.50
CA THR A 477 11.13 4.59 19.15
C THR A 477 11.87 3.27 19.40
N LEU A 478 13.17 3.34 19.64
CA LEU A 478 14.03 2.21 19.95
C LEU A 478 14.47 2.27 21.41
N PHE A 479 14.55 1.12 22.06
CA PHE A 479 15.06 0.98 23.43
C PHE A 479 16.10 -0.12 23.52
N ARG A 480 17.11 0.07 24.37
CA ARG A 480 18.03 -1.01 24.76
C ARG A 480 17.32 -2.04 25.63
N GLU A 481 16.48 -1.57 26.54
CA GLU A 481 15.82 -2.39 27.56
C GLU A 481 14.48 -1.77 27.98
N PHE A 482 13.56 -2.59 28.50
CA PHE A 482 12.38 -2.12 29.23
C PHE A 482 12.74 -1.95 30.71
N THR A 483 13.25 -0.78 31.07
CA THR A 483 13.40 -0.41 32.49
C THR A 483 12.02 -0.24 33.13
N PRO A 484 11.93 -0.26 34.48
CA PRO A 484 10.68 0.06 35.17
C PRO A 484 10.08 1.41 34.76
N GLU A 485 10.92 2.40 34.46
CA GLU A 485 10.46 3.72 34.00
C GLU A 485 9.87 3.67 32.59
N VAL A 486 10.54 3.00 31.65
CA VAL A 486 10.04 2.81 30.28
C VAL A 486 8.73 2.03 30.31
N ALA A 487 8.67 0.94 31.07
CA ALA A 487 7.47 0.11 31.21
C ALA A 487 6.29 0.91 31.79
N ARG A 488 6.53 1.71 32.84
CA ARG A 488 5.51 2.58 33.44
C ARG A 488 4.99 3.63 32.47
N LEU A 489 5.87 4.36 31.77
CA LEU A 489 5.44 5.39 30.80
C LEU A 489 4.73 4.77 29.59
N ALA A 490 5.17 3.60 29.13
CA ALA A 490 4.49 2.86 28.07
C ALA A 490 3.09 2.39 28.51
N ALA A 491 2.93 1.93 29.76
CA ALA A 491 1.63 1.61 30.34
C ALA A 491 0.72 2.83 30.44
N ASP A 492 1.24 3.98 30.90
CA ASP A 492 0.51 5.25 30.93
C ASP A 492 0.04 5.65 29.53
N ALA A 493 0.91 5.49 28.51
CA ALA A 493 0.56 5.79 27.12
C ALA A 493 -0.57 4.89 26.62
N VAL A 494 -0.54 3.59 26.92
CA VAL A 494 -1.61 2.63 26.58
C VAL A 494 -2.92 2.98 27.31
N ALA A 495 -2.85 3.43 28.55
CA ALA A 495 -4.03 3.81 29.35
C ALA A 495 -4.61 5.21 28.99
N SER A 496 -3.85 6.04 28.27
CA SER A 496 -4.21 7.45 27.97
C SER A 496 -5.48 7.65 27.14
N GLY A 497 -5.95 6.61 26.44
CA GLY A 497 -7.01 6.71 25.43
C GLY A 497 -6.57 7.37 24.10
N GLY A 498 -5.30 7.75 23.96
CA GLY A 498 -4.69 8.19 22.70
C GLY A 498 -4.09 7.04 21.88
N VAL A 499 -3.54 6.04 22.57
CA VAL A 499 -2.95 4.84 21.97
C VAL A 499 -3.98 3.71 21.90
N GLY A 500 -4.25 3.22 20.69
CA GLY A 500 -5.11 2.06 20.45
C GLY A 500 -4.36 0.73 20.56
N ILE A 501 -3.11 0.70 20.13
CA ILE A 501 -2.22 -0.47 20.19
C ILE A 501 -0.80 0.00 20.47
N LEU A 502 -0.12 -0.63 21.43
CA LEU A 502 1.33 -0.63 21.56
C LEU A 502 1.87 -1.96 21.05
N SER A 503 2.95 -1.91 20.27
CA SER A 503 3.58 -3.08 19.68
C SER A 503 5.08 -3.06 19.91
N VAL A 504 5.65 -4.23 20.17
CA VAL A 504 7.08 -4.39 20.46
C VAL A 504 7.64 -5.50 19.59
N ARG A 505 8.67 -5.16 18.81
CA ARG A 505 9.50 -6.12 18.09
C ARG A 505 10.79 -6.32 18.87
N GLN A 506 11.13 -7.57 19.13
CA GLN A 506 12.42 -7.91 19.73
C GLN A 506 13.54 -7.67 18.71
N MET A 507 14.61 -7.03 19.16
CA MET A 507 15.84 -6.80 18.41
C MET A 507 17.01 -7.50 19.13
N GLY A 508 18.23 -6.98 19.04
CA GLY A 508 19.45 -7.62 19.56
C GLY A 508 19.86 -8.88 18.78
N GLY A 509 20.62 -9.77 19.42
CA GLY A 509 21.16 -10.96 18.78
C GLY A 509 22.11 -10.59 17.62
N ALA A 510 21.97 -11.28 16.49
CA ALA A 510 22.79 -11.04 15.30
C ALA A 510 22.67 -9.62 14.72
N ILE A 511 21.60 -8.86 15.02
CA ILE A 511 21.49 -7.44 14.66
C ILE A 511 22.63 -6.62 15.27
N ALA A 512 22.95 -6.90 16.54
CA ALA A 512 23.96 -6.19 17.32
C ALA A 512 25.39 -6.67 17.05
N ASP A 513 25.56 -7.83 16.40
CA ASP A 513 26.87 -8.34 15.98
C ASP A 513 27.44 -7.54 14.80
N VAL A 514 26.58 -6.92 13.99
CA VAL A 514 26.98 -6.07 12.87
C VAL A 514 27.47 -4.72 13.41
N PRO A 515 28.70 -4.26 13.06
CA PRO A 515 29.23 -3.01 13.57
C PRO A 515 28.34 -1.79 13.26
N GLU A 516 28.24 -0.87 14.22
CA GLU A 516 27.60 0.42 14.01
C GLU A 516 28.30 1.15 12.83
N GLY A 517 27.51 1.70 11.92
CA GLY A 517 28.02 2.35 10.70
C GLY A 517 28.41 1.42 9.56
N ALA A 518 28.31 0.09 9.70
CA ALA A 518 28.49 -0.86 8.59
C ALA A 518 27.41 -0.70 7.49
N THR A 519 26.24 -0.18 7.86
CA THR A 519 25.17 0.23 6.95
C THR A 519 24.60 1.59 7.39
N ALA A 520 23.65 2.16 6.64
CA ALA A 520 22.96 3.37 7.04
C ALA A 520 21.97 3.17 8.21
N PHE A 521 21.51 1.93 8.45
CA PHE A 521 20.69 1.61 9.62
C PHE A 521 21.52 1.81 10.90
N SER A 522 21.04 2.68 11.77
CA SER A 522 21.70 3.06 13.02
C SER A 522 21.03 2.41 14.23
N HIS A 523 21.65 2.52 15.41
CA HIS A 523 21.09 2.05 16.69
C HIS A 523 20.98 0.52 16.78
N ARG A 524 22.01 -0.19 16.30
CA ARG A 524 22.04 -1.67 16.27
C ARG A 524 22.09 -2.31 17.67
N ASP A 525 22.44 -1.52 18.68
CA ASP A 525 22.45 -1.90 20.09
C ASP A 525 21.06 -1.86 20.75
N ALA A 526 20.01 -1.49 20.02
CA ALA A 526 18.63 -1.58 20.50
C ALA A 526 18.24 -3.04 20.76
N GLY A 527 17.61 -3.28 21.92
CA GLY A 527 16.97 -4.55 22.27
C GLY A 527 15.53 -4.64 21.79
N PHE A 528 14.88 -3.49 21.55
CA PHE A 528 13.45 -3.41 21.22
C PHE A 528 13.15 -2.27 20.25
N ALA A 529 12.34 -2.55 19.23
CA ALA A 529 11.65 -1.55 18.44
C ALA A 529 10.19 -1.46 18.91
N VAL A 530 9.80 -0.30 19.42
CA VAL A 530 8.47 -0.07 19.99
C VAL A 530 7.72 0.92 19.12
N ALA A 531 6.49 0.59 18.76
CA ALA A 531 5.61 1.46 18.01
C ALA A 531 4.21 1.48 18.60
N VAL A 532 3.58 2.66 18.59
CA VAL A 532 2.19 2.84 18.97
C VAL A 532 1.36 3.23 17.76
N LEU A 533 0.10 2.79 17.74
CA LEU A 533 -0.90 3.17 16.75
C LEU A 533 -2.09 3.81 17.45
N GLY A 534 -2.57 4.91 16.89
CA GLY A 534 -3.81 5.58 17.28
C GLY A 534 -4.49 6.25 16.08
N SER A 535 -5.56 6.99 16.34
CA SER A 535 -6.34 7.66 15.28
C SER A 535 -6.26 9.19 15.32
N ASN A 536 -5.64 9.77 16.36
CA ASN A 536 -5.55 11.21 16.53
C ASN A 536 -4.13 11.62 16.92
N ALA A 537 -3.47 12.39 16.05
CA ALA A 537 -2.07 12.74 16.22
C ALA A 537 -1.79 13.44 17.55
N ARG A 538 -2.55 14.48 17.90
CA ARG A 538 -2.34 15.23 19.15
C ARG A 538 -2.44 14.35 20.40
N ARG A 539 -3.37 13.40 20.42
CA ARG A 539 -3.53 12.47 21.56
C ARG A 539 -2.43 11.43 21.60
N VAL A 540 -2.03 10.91 20.44
CA VAL A 540 -0.90 9.97 20.34
C VAL A 540 0.39 10.66 20.78
N ASP A 541 0.68 11.86 20.25
CA ASP A 541 1.87 12.64 20.57
C ASP A 541 1.94 12.96 22.07
N ALA A 542 0.85 13.47 22.66
CA ALA A 542 0.79 13.77 24.09
C ALA A 542 1.04 12.55 24.99
N ALA A 543 0.59 11.36 24.57
CA ALA A 543 0.82 10.12 25.29
C ALA A 543 2.22 9.54 25.04
N TRP A 544 2.77 9.72 23.85
CA TRP A 544 3.99 9.06 23.39
C TRP A 544 5.26 9.87 23.62
N ASP A 545 5.20 11.20 23.61
CA ASP A 545 6.37 12.06 23.76
C ASP A 545 7.19 11.78 25.04
N PRO A 546 6.58 11.53 26.22
CA PRO A 546 7.33 11.13 27.41
C PRO A 546 8.09 9.80 27.21
N VAL A 547 7.46 8.83 26.53
CA VAL A 547 8.08 7.53 26.22
C VAL A 547 9.22 7.72 25.23
N ARG A 548 9.00 8.51 24.17
CA ARG A 548 10.01 8.81 23.15
C ARG A 548 11.26 9.45 23.76
N GLY A 549 11.09 10.34 24.75
CA GLY A 549 12.20 11.03 25.42
C GLY A 549 13.22 10.12 26.10
N LEU A 550 12.86 8.85 26.38
CA LEU A 550 13.76 7.84 26.92
C LEU A 550 14.35 6.91 25.85
N GLY A 551 13.88 6.99 24.62
CA GLY A 551 14.34 6.17 23.51
C GLY A 551 15.69 6.65 22.95
N ILE A 552 16.33 5.78 22.19
CA ILE A 552 17.66 6.05 21.62
C ILE A 552 17.62 6.39 20.13
N GLY A 553 16.50 6.11 19.46
CA GLY A 553 16.34 6.32 18.02
C GLY A 553 14.94 5.92 17.54
N SER A 554 14.74 5.84 16.23
CA SER A 554 13.44 5.51 15.63
C SER A 554 13.57 4.56 14.44
N TYR A 555 12.53 3.75 14.20
CA TYR A 555 12.43 2.90 13.01
C TYR A 555 11.36 3.44 12.06
N LEU A 556 11.81 4.12 11.01
CA LEU A 556 10.95 4.90 10.11
C LEU A 556 9.85 4.10 9.42
N SER A 557 9.99 2.77 9.26
CA SER A 557 8.94 1.94 8.68
C SER A 557 7.65 1.92 9.52
N PHE A 558 7.73 2.24 10.81
CA PHE A 558 6.59 2.39 11.73
C PHE A 558 6.34 3.84 12.18
N GLU A 559 6.81 4.81 11.39
CA GLU A 559 6.58 6.23 11.65
C GLU A 559 5.64 6.84 10.60
N THR A 560 4.77 7.75 11.03
CA THR A 560 3.84 8.49 10.16
C THR A 560 4.02 10.00 10.23
N ASP A 561 4.71 10.50 11.24
CA ASP A 561 5.14 11.89 11.32
C ASP A 561 6.13 12.17 10.19
N GLN A 562 5.86 13.24 9.46
CA GLN A 562 6.63 13.64 8.30
C GLN A 562 7.61 14.78 8.62
N SER A 563 7.68 15.21 9.88
CA SER A 563 8.59 16.25 10.32
C SER A 563 10.06 15.85 10.04
N PRO A 564 10.90 16.79 9.57
CA PRO A 564 12.33 16.53 9.35
C PRO A 564 13.07 16.05 10.60
N GLU A 565 12.56 16.36 11.80
CA GLU A 565 13.12 15.92 13.08
C GLU A 565 13.21 14.39 13.19
N ARG A 566 12.25 13.65 12.60
CA ARG A 566 12.25 12.18 12.61
C ARG A 566 13.47 11.56 11.93
N LEU A 567 14.06 12.28 10.98
CA LEU A 567 15.30 11.82 10.35
C LEU A 567 16.48 11.83 11.32
N GLY A 568 16.51 12.79 12.26
CA GLY A 568 17.54 12.83 13.30
C GLY A 568 17.41 11.69 14.31
N ASP A 569 16.17 11.28 14.62
CA ASP A 569 15.90 10.11 15.47
C ASP A 569 16.39 8.81 14.79
N ALA A 570 16.20 8.68 13.48
CA ALA A 570 16.59 7.48 12.73
C ALA A 570 18.08 7.44 12.33
N PHE A 571 18.65 8.60 12.00
CA PHE A 571 20.03 8.73 11.52
C PHE A 571 20.78 9.75 12.39
N PRO A 572 21.69 9.29 13.28
CA PRO A 572 22.57 10.17 14.03
C PRO A 572 23.36 11.11 13.10
N PRO A 573 23.82 12.29 13.57
CA PRO A 573 24.39 13.32 12.71
C PRO A 573 25.47 12.84 11.73
N PRO A 574 26.46 12.00 12.11
CA PRO A 574 27.47 11.51 11.16
C PRO A 574 26.89 10.67 10.02
N VAL A 575 25.86 9.86 10.31
CA VAL A 575 25.18 9.03 9.32
C VAL A 575 24.35 9.90 8.39
N LEU A 576 23.57 10.83 8.95
CA LEU A 576 22.73 11.73 8.17
C LEU A 576 23.55 12.66 7.26
N ASP A 577 24.69 13.15 7.72
CA ASP A 577 25.57 13.99 6.91
C ASP A 577 26.21 13.22 5.75
N ARG A 578 26.61 11.96 5.99
CA ARG A 578 27.07 11.06 4.92
C ARG A 578 25.98 10.78 3.91
N LEU A 579 24.75 10.50 4.36
CA LEU A 579 23.61 10.28 3.47
C LEU A 579 23.30 11.52 2.62
N ARG A 580 23.38 12.73 3.19
CA ARG A 580 23.21 13.99 2.45
C ARG A 580 24.29 14.22 1.41
N GLU A 581 25.54 13.87 1.71
CA GLU A 581 26.63 13.93 0.73
C GLU A 581 26.39 12.98 -0.43
N LEU A 582 25.97 11.74 -0.15
CA LEU A 582 25.62 10.80 -1.21
C LEU A 582 24.39 11.28 -1.99
N LYS A 583 23.42 11.90 -1.33
CA LYS A 583 22.23 12.45 -2.00
C LYS A 583 22.63 13.55 -3.00
N ARG A 584 23.57 14.44 -2.65
CA ARG A 584 24.12 15.44 -3.58
C ARG A 584 24.76 14.81 -4.83
N ARG A 585 25.30 13.60 -4.71
CA ARG A 585 25.92 12.89 -5.83
C ARG A 585 24.89 12.16 -6.71
N TYR A 586 24.01 11.39 -6.09
CA TYR A 586 23.13 10.44 -6.80
C TYR A 586 21.74 11.02 -7.12
N ASP A 587 21.29 12.05 -6.40
CA ASP A 587 20.02 12.74 -6.63
C ASP A 587 20.13 14.25 -6.28
N PRO A 588 21.01 15.00 -6.98
CA PRO A 588 21.19 16.44 -6.73
C PRO A 588 19.92 17.26 -6.99
N GLY A 589 19.03 16.75 -7.86
CA GLY A 589 17.75 17.38 -8.19
C GLY A 589 16.64 17.13 -7.16
N PHE A 590 16.92 16.33 -6.12
CA PHE A 590 15.99 15.99 -5.05
C PHE A 590 14.67 15.40 -5.57
N LEU A 591 14.75 14.54 -6.60
CA LEU A 591 13.61 13.88 -7.21
C LEU A 591 12.91 12.93 -6.22
N PHE A 592 13.70 12.12 -5.51
CA PHE A 592 13.15 11.17 -4.53
C PHE A 592 13.00 11.84 -3.16
N ARG A 593 11.99 12.70 -3.05
CA ARG A 593 11.66 13.48 -1.84
C ARG A 593 10.37 13.04 -1.13
N ASP A 594 9.47 12.34 -1.81
CA ASP A 594 8.20 11.89 -1.22
C ASP A 594 8.34 10.56 -0.46
N ASN A 595 9.45 10.42 0.27
CA ASN A 595 9.75 9.35 1.22
C ASN A 595 10.05 10.00 2.59
N PHE A 596 10.91 9.45 3.45
CA PHE A 596 11.51 10.24 4.53
C PHE A 596 12.69 11.04 3.96
N PRO A 597 12.50 12.32 3.62
CA PRO A 597 13.33 13.00 2.64
C PRO A 597 14.71 13.36 3.18
N ILE A 598 15.75 12.80 2.58
CA ILE A 598 17.12 13.24 2.87
C ILE A 598 17.44 14.43 1.96
N ASP A 599 17.28 15.65 2.47
CA ASP A 599 17.51 16.88 1.70
C ASP A 599 19.01 17.11 1.40
N PRO A 600 19.42 17.16 0.11
CA PRO A 600 20.83 17.31 -0.28
C PRO A 600 21.44 18.69 0.01
N ARG A 601 20.62 19.72 0.30
CA ARG A 601 21.10 21.11 0.49
C ARG A 601 22.06 21.25 1.68
N PRO A 602 22.92 22.29 1.72
CA PRO A 602 23.71 22.61 2.91
C PRO A 602 22.82 22.98 4.11
N ALA A 603 23.35 22.88 5.34
CA ALA A 603 22.60 23.17 6.56
C ALA A 603 22.07 24.62 6.61
N ASP A 604 22.91 25.58 6.25
CA ASP A 604 22.57 27.01 6.31
C ASP A 604 21.40 27.37 5.39
N ALA A 605 21.35 26.76 4.20
CA ALA A 605 20.26 26.97 3.23
C ALA A 605 18.92 26.37 3.68
N ARG A 606 18.93 25.38 4.59
CA ARG A 606 17.70 24.77 5.14
C ARG A 606 17.09 25.62 6.26
N LEU A 607 17.93 26.25 7.08
CA LEU A 607 17.49 27.08 8.20
C LEU A 607 16.80 28.37 7.73
N GLU A 608 17.25 28.95 6.61
CA GLU A 608 16.62 30.15 6.01
C GLU A 608 15.19 29.91 5.50
N GLU A 609 14.87 28.69 5.08
CA GLU A 609 13.52 28.31 4.62
C GLU A 609 12.59 27.97 5.80
N THR A 610 13.12 27.47 6.92
CA THR A 610 12.31 27.21 8.12
C THR A 610 11.98 28.49 8.90
N ALA A 611 12.74 29.58 8.66
CA ALA A 611 12.53 30.89 9.26
C ALA A 611 11.59 31.80 8.45
N ARG A 612 11.18 31.40 7.24
CA ARG A 612 10.18 32.06 6.40
C ARG A 612 8.84 31.35 6.51
#